data_AF-A0A377VD09-F1
#
_entry.id   AF-A0A377VD09-F1
#
_cell.length_a   1.000
_cell.length_b   1.000
_cell.length_c   1.000
_cell.angle_alpha   90.00
_cell.angle_beta   90.00
_cell.angle_gamma   90.00
#
_symmetry.space_group_name_H-M   'P 1'
#
loop_
_entity.id
_entity.type
_entity.pdbx_description
1 polymer ?
#
loop_
_entity_poly.entity_id
_entity_poly.type
_entity_poly.pdbx_seq_one_letter_code
_entity_poly.pdbx_strand_id
1 'polypeptide(L)'
;MLAMPNAAGSRPLGDLLPLQPRPARLSPALPAVRPAGGGIPSPCGRCLQKPPPWHRLVAVNDYRPPLSGLVQQLKFHHRPELGPALARLLLQRLLQRDDLPPVDALIGVPLWHRRRWRRGYNQCDELCDR
;
A
#
# COMPACT_ATOMS: atom_id res chain seq x y z
N MET A 1 7.42 -5.37 -46.77
CA MET A 1 6.92 -6.56 -46.05
C MET A 1 6.55 -6.12 -44.65
N LEU A 2 5.24 -5.96 -44.45
CA LEU A 2 4.44 -5.66 -43.24
C LEU A 2 5.02 -4.79 -42.11
N ALA A 3 4.41 -3.59 -42.01
CA ALA A 3 4.24 -2.82 -40.79
C ALA A 3 3.41 -3.61 -39.77
N MET A 4 3.75 -3.47 -38.50
CA MET A 4 2.86 -3.70 -37.36
C MET A 4 2.99 -2.52 -36.39
N PRO A 5 1.96 -1.68 -36.22
CA PRO A 5 1.93 -0.69 -35.16
C PRO A 5 1.58 -1.39 -33.84
N ASN A 6 2.49 -1.43 -32.89
CA ASN A 6 2.12 -1.84 -31.53
C ASN A 6 1.46 -0.65 -30.83
N ALA A 7 0.16 -0.53 -31.02
CA ALA A 7 -0.71 0.34 -30.24
C ALA A 7 -0.86 -0.22 -28.82
N ALA A 8 0.21 -0.13 -28.03
CA ALA A 8 0.09 -0.14 -26.58
C ALA A 8 -0.38 1.26 -26.19
N GLY A 9 -1.70 1.41 -26.03
CA GLY A 9 -2.35 2.65 -25.67
C GLY A 9 -1.66 3.33 -24.50
N SER A 10 -0.90 4.38 -24.81
CA SER A 10 -0.45 5.37 -23.85
C SER A 10 -1.70 6.06 -23.31
N ARG A 11 -2.25 5.59 -22.19
CA ARG A 11 -3.20 6.40 -21.43
C ARG A 11 -2.41 7.63 -20.98
N PRO A 12 -2.77 8.84 -21.41
CA PRO A 12 -2.07 10.04 -20.99
C PRO A 12 -2.17 10.13 -19.47
N LEU A 13 -1.03 10.45 -18.84
CA LEU A 13 -0.87 10.72 -17.41
C LEU A 13 -1.55 12.06 -17.02
N GLY A 14 -2.72 12.35 -17.58
CA GLY A 14 -3.38 13.66 -17.58
C GLY A 14 -4.60 13.76 -16.68
N ASP A 15 -5.27 12.65 -16.37
CA ASP A 15 -6.55 12.68 -15.63
C ASP A 15 -6.39 12.16 -14.20
N LEU A 16 -5.33 12.59 -13.51
CA LEU A 16 -5.33 12.60 -12.05
C LEU A 16 -6.24 13.73 -11.61
N LEU A 17 -7.56 13.51 -11.68
CA LEU A 17 -8.54 14.34 -10.97
C LEU A 17 -7.99 14.54 -9.55
N PRO A 18 -7.84 15.79 -9.06
CA PRO A 18 -7.26 16.01 -7.74
C PRO A 18 -8.05 15.18 -6.75
N LEU A 19 -7.37 14.27 -6.04
CA LEU A 19 -7.96 13.50 -4.96
C LEU A 19 -8.53 14.50 -3.96
N GLN A 20 -9.83 14.75 -4.06
CA GLN A 20 -10.50 15.68 -3.18
C GLN A 20 -10.41 15.07 -1.78
N PRO A 21 -9.90 15.81 -0.77
CA PRO A 21 -9.83 15.28 0.59
C PRO A 21 -11.25 15.00 1.07
N ARG A 22 -11.60 13.72 1.21
CA ARG A 22 -12.86 13.33 1.85
C ARG A 22 -12.79 13.78 3.31
N PRO A 23 -13.82 14.48 3.84
CA PRO A 23 -13.81 14.92 5.22
C PRO A 23 -13.68 13.71 6.14
N ALA A 24 -12.65 13.75 6.99
CA ALA A 24 -12.30 12.73 7.95
C ALA A 24 -13.37 12.62 9.05
N ARG A 25 -14.52 12.00 8.74
CA ARG A 25 -15.51 11.61 9.76
C ARG A 25 -15.11 10.35 10.53
N LEU A 26 -13.88 9.88 10.35
CA LEU A 26 -13.38 8.67 10.96
C LEU A 26 -12.14 9.06 11.73
N SER A 27 -12.21 8.93 13.06
CA SER A 27 -11.08 9.16 13.97
C SER A 27 -9.86 8.47 13.39
N PRO A 28 -8.73 9.20 13.23
CA PRO A 28 -7.55 8.57 12.67
C PRO A 28 -7.20 7.38 13.56
N ALA A 29 -6.97 6.22 12.95
CA ALA A 29 -6.43 5.07 13.66
C ALA A 29 -4.96 5.40 13.95
N LEU A 30 -4.74 6.30 14.91
CA LEU A 30 -3.44 6.79 15.31
C LEU A 30 -2.58 5.57 15.69
N PRO A 31 -1.25 5.62 15.47
CA PRO A 31 -0.36 4.58 15.95
C PRO A 31 -0.56 4.49 17.46
N ALA A 32 -1.25 3.44 17.89
CA ALA A 32 -1.67 3.29 19.25
C ALA A 32 -0.59 2.52 20.00
N VAL A 33 -0.19 3.02 21.16
CA VAL A 33 0.67 2.27 22.06
C VAL A 33 -0.23 1.30 22.79
N ARG A 34 0.09 0.00 22.74
CA ARG A 34 -0.52 -0.95 23.67
C ARG A 34 0.12 -0.74 25.03
N PRO A 35 -0.64 -0.32 26.06
CA PRO A 35 -0.09 -0.24 27.41
C PRO A 35 0.34 -1.64 27.87
N ALA A 36 1.41 -1.73 28.65
CA ALA A 36 1.99 -2.98 29.13
C ALA A 36 0.98 -3.87 29.90
N GLY A 37 -0.11 -3.29 30.43
CA GLY A 37 -1.18 -3.98 31.15
C GLY A 37 -2.40 -4.40 30.31
N GLY A 38 -2.32 -4.43 28.97
CA GLY A 38 -3.40 -4.99 28.14
C GLY A 38 -4.64 -4.08 27.94
N GLY A 39 -4.53 -2.79 28.24
CA GLY A 39 -5.58 -1.80 28.01
C GLY A 39 -5.83 -1.50 26.52
N ILE A 40 -6.93 -0.77 26.28
CA ILE A 40 -7.35 -0.34 24.94
C ILE A 40 -6.24 0.51 24.32
N PRO A 41 -5.85 0.26 23.06
CA PRO A 41 -4.83 1.07 22.39
C PRO A 41 -5.25 2.55 22.36
N SER A 42 -4.43 3.43 22.93
CA SER A 42 -4.67 4.86 22.98
C SER A 42 -3.60 5.61 22.19
N PRO A 43 -3.92 6.80 21.63
CA PRO A 43 -2.94 7.61 20.94
C PRO A 43 -1.82 8.05 21.89
N CYS A 44 -0.57 7.92 21.45
CA CYS A 44 0.55 8.40 22.24
C CYS A 44 0.58 9.94 22.29
N GLY A 45 1.25 10.52 23.30
CA GLY A 45 1.33 11.98 23.48
C GLY A 45 1.83 12.73 22.25
N ARG A 46 2.76 12.14 21.48
CA ARG A 46 3.23 12.71 20.21
C ARG A 46 2.12 12.82 19.16
N CYS A 47 1.27 11.81 19.05
CA CYS A 47 0.18 11.78 18.07
C CYS A 47 -0.95 12.75 18.44
N LEU A 48 -1.15 13.02 19.73
CA LEU A 48 -2.09 14.03 20.20
C LEU A 48 -1.62 15.45 19.88
N GLN A 49 -0.33 15.74 20.06
CA GLN A 49 0.24 17.07 19.78
C GLN A 49 0.40 17.34 18.28
N LYS A 50 0.81 16.32 17.52
CA LYS A 50 1.04 16.41 16.08
C LYS A 50 0.37 15.22 15.39
N PRO A 51 -0.91 15.32 15.04
CA PRO A 51 -1.60 14.26 14.34
C PRO A 51 -0.91 13.99 12.99
N PRO A 52 -0.81 12.72 12.56
CA PRO A 52 -0.24 12.37 11.28
C PRO A 52 -1.12 12.89 10.13
N PRO A 53 -0.53 13.12 8.94
CA PRO A 53 -1.28 13.57 7.76
C PRO A 53 -2.13 12.46 7.11
N TRP A 54 -2.23 11.29 7.73
CA TRP A 54 -2.95 10.12 7.23
C TRP A 54 -4.06 9.72 8.22
N HIS A 55 -5.11 9.10 7.69
CA HIS A 55 -6.30 8.76 8.48
C HIS A 55 -6.25 7.35 9.06
N ARG A 56 -5.75 6.37 8.32
CA ARG A 56 -5.73 4.97 8.80
C ARG A 56 -4.45 4.28 8.39
N LEU A 57 -3.98 3.42 9.28
CA LEU A 57 -2.95 2.43 9.00
C LEU A 57 -3.59 1.06 9.13
N VAL A 58 -3.56 0.27 8.05
CA VAL A 58 -4.06 -1.10 8.05
C VAL A 58 -2.87 -2.04 7.92
N ALA A 59 -2.64 -2.83 8.97
CA ALA A 59 -1.72 -3.96 8.90
C ALA A 59 -2.49 -5.21 8.46
N VAL A 60 -1.96 -5.90 7.45
CA VAL A 60 -2.59 -7.12 6.94
C VAL A 60 -2.29 -8.34 7.80
N ASN A 61 -1.15 -8.35 8.48
CA ASN A 61 -0.81 -9.33 9.50
C ASN A 61 0.23 -8.78 10.49
N ASP A 62 0.63 -9.62 11.45
CA ASP A 62 1.67 -9.31 12.45
C ASP A 62 3.11 -9.43 11.94
N TYR A 63 3.32 -9.46 10.61
CA TYR A 63 4.61 -9.68 9.97
C TYR A 63 5.37 -10.92 10.48
N ARG A 64 4.63 -12.03 10.65
CA ARG A 64 5.18 -13.33 11.09
C ARG A 64 5.29 -14.33 9.93
N PRO A 65 6.09 -15.40 10.07
CA PRO A 65 6.15 -16.48 9.09
C PRO A 65 4.76 -17.10 8.85
N PRO A 66 4.45 -17.58 7.63
CA PRO A 66 5.32 -17.59 6.44
C PRO A 66 5.36 -16.25 5.67
N LEU A 67 4.46 -15.30 5.97
CA LEU A 67 4.31 -14.08 5.18
C LEU A 67 5.54 -13.17 5.24
N SER A 68 6.19 -13.07 6.40
CA SER A 68 7.42 -12.26 6.55
C SER A 68 8.50 -12.69 5.56
N GLY A 69 8.64 -14.01 5.33
CA GLY A 69 9.57 -14.57 4.35
C GLY A 69 9.18 -14.24 2.92
N LEU A 70 7.90 -14.34 2.57
CA LEU A 70 7.40 -13.97 1.23
C LEU A 70 7.59 -12.47 0.95
N VAL A 71 7.35 -11.62 1.94
CA VAL A 71 7.58 -10.18 1.81
C VAL A 71 9.08 -9.87 1.67
N GLN A 72 9.96 -10.56 2.40
CA GLN A 72 11.41 -10.43 2.22
C GLN A 72 11.86 -10.90 0.83
N GLN A 73 11.30 -12.01 0.33
CA GLN A 73 11.58 -12.50 -1.03
C GLN A 73 11.19 -11.47 -2.09
N LEU A 74 10.00 -10.90 -1.98
CA LEU A 74 9.56 -9.79 -2.82
C LEU A 74 10.42 -8.54 -2.62
N LYS A 75 10.97 -8.26 -1.42
CA LYS A 75 11.73 -7.03 -1.11
C LYS A 75 13.23 -7.10 -1.40
N PHE A 76 13.85 -8.28 -1.42
CA PHE A 76 15.30 -8.39 -1.47
C PHE A 76 15.82 -9.50 -2.38
N HIS A 77 15.01 -10.50 -2.72
CA HIS A 77 15.47 -11.69 -3.47
C HIS A 77 15.01 -11.73 -4.92
N HIS A 78 14.60 -10.59 -5.48
CA HIS A 78 14.25 -10.47 -6.89
C HIS A 78 13.12 -11.43 -7.33
N ARG A 79 12.06 -11.55 -6.51
CA ARG A 79 10.88 -12.41 -6.76
C ARG A 79 9.60 -11.59 -7.06
N PRO A 80 9.52 -10.84 -8.17
CA PRO A 80 8.33 -10.05 -8.52
C PRO A 80 7.06 -10.92 -8.70
N GLU A 81 7.20 -12.19 -9.05
CA GLU A 81 6.09 -13.15 -9.18
C GLU A 81 5.26 -13.33 -7.90
N LEU A 82 5.82 -12.96 -6.74
CA LEU A 82 5.09 -12.94 -5.47
C LEU A 82 4.12 -11.76 -5.34
N GLY A 83 4.29 -10.71 -6.15
CA GLY A 83 3.47 -9.50 -6.13
C GLY A 83 1.97 -9.79 -6.23
N PRO A 84 1.49 -10.47 -7.28
CA PRO A 84 0.06 -10.78 -7.44
C PRO A 84 -0.54 -11.57 -6.29
N ALA A 85 0.20 -12.52 -5.71
CA ALA A 85 -0.28 -13.30 -4.57
C ALA A 85 -0.39 -12.44 -3.31
N LEU A 86 0.62 -11.62 -3.04
CA LEU A 86 0.62 -10.68 -1.91
C LEU A 86 -0.44 -9.58 -2.07
N ALA A 87 -0.67 -9.10 -3.29
CA ALA A 87 -1.73 -8.13 -3.62
C ALA A 87 -3.12 -8.70 -3.32
N ARG A 88 -3.39 -9.95 -3.73
CA ARG A 88 -4.65 -10.63 -3.42
C ARG A 88 -4.87 -10.79 -1.91
N LEU A 89 -3.84 -11.14 -1.16
CA LEU A 89 -3.93 -11.23 0.31
C LEU A 89 -4.23 -9.86 0.95
N LEU A 90 -3.58 -8.79 0.45
CA LEU A 90 -3.90 -7.42 0.88
C LEU A 90 -5.37 -7.08 0.58
N LEU A 91 -5.82 -7.32 -0.65
CA LEU A 91 -7.19 -7.03 -1.08
C LEU A 91 -8.22 -7.80 -0.27
N GLN A 92 -8.03 -9.11 -0.08
CA GLN A 92 -8.92 -9.93 0.74
C GLN A 92 -9.06 -9.37 2.17
N ARG A 93 -7.95 -8.92 2.76
CA ARG A 93 -7.98 -8.33 4.10
C ARG A 93 -8.70 -6.99 4.12
N LEU A 94 -8.57 -6.18 3.08
CA LEU A 94 -9.30 -4.90 2.96
C LEU A 94 -10.80 -5.12 2.73
N LEU A 95 -11.19 -6.11 1.92
CA LEU A 95 -12.59 -6.45 1.65
C LEU A 95 -13.32 -7.03 2.88
N GLN A 96 -12.60 -7.65 3.80
CA GLN A 96 -13.16 -8.15 5.07
C GLN A 96 -13.40 -7.04 6.11
N ARG A 97 -13.09 -5.78 5.78
CA ARG A 97 -13.21 -4.66 6.71
C ARG A 97 -14.37 -3.76 6.33
N ASP A 98 -15.35 -3.71 7.22
CA ASP A 98 -16.52 -2.82 7.04
C ASP A 98 -16.23 -1.37 7.45
N ASP A 99 -15.08 -1.10 8.06
CA ASP A 99 -14.70 0.24 8.55
C ASP A 99 -13.95 1.09 7.51
N LEU A 100 -13.64 0.53 6.34
CA LEU A 100 -12.94 1.25 5.28
C LEU A 100 -13.92 1.95 4.33
N PRO A 101 -13.69 3.23 3.99
CA PRO A 101 -14.42 3.85 2.91
C PRO A 101 -14.07 3.18 1.57
N PRO A 102 -14.92 3.31 0.54
CA PRO A 102 -14.61 2.81 -0.79
C PRO A 102 -13.31 3.44 -1.32
N VAL A 103 -12.44 2.60 -1.88
CA VAL A 103 -11.12 2.98 -2.40
C VAL A 103 -11.28 3.51 -3.83
N ASP A 104 -10.95 4.79 -4.05
CA ASP A 104 -11.04 5.40 -5.39
C ASP A 104 -9.78 5.14 -6.24
N ALA A 105 -8.63 5.02 -5.58
CA ALA A 105 -7.35 4.79 -6.23
C ALA A 105 -6.38 4.05 -5.29
N LEU A 106 -5.52 3.22 -5.90
CA LEU A 106 -4.38 2.60 -5.24
C LEU A 106 -3.10 3.19 -5.83
N ILE A 107 -2.26 3.80 -4.99
CA ILE A 107 -1.05 4.49 -5.42
C ILE A 107 0.17 3.83 -4.77
N GLY A 108 1.04 3.28 -5.61
CA GLY A 108 2.32 2.73 -5.19
C GLY A 108 3.31 3.85 -4.84
N VAL A 109 4.08 3.66 -3.77
CA VAL A 109 5.18 4.58 -3.45
C VAL A 109 6.28 4.40 -4.50
N PRO A 110 6.68 5.46 -5.21
CA PRO A 110 7.68 5.34 -6.27
C PRO A 110 9.05 5.00 -5.68
N LEU A 111 9.74 4.05 -6.32
CA LEU A 111 11.12 3.74 -6.01
C LEU A 111 12.07 4.68 -6.78
N TRP A 112 13.13 5.18 -6.13
CA TRP A 112 14.13 6.02 -6.77
C TRP A 112 14.69 5.36 -8.05
N HIS A 113 14.79 6.12 -9.15
CA HIS A 113 15.06 5.60 -10.49
C HIS A 113 16.31 4.70 -10.55
N ARG A 114 17.41 5.07 -9.88
CA ARG A 114 18.64 4.26 -9.85
C ARG A 114 18.47 2.95 -9.08
N ARG A 115 17.60 2.91 -8.06
CA ARG A 115 17.25 1.68 -7.34
C ARG A 115 16.31 0.82 -8.17
N ARG A 116 15.34 1.43 -8.86
CA ARG A 116 14.43 0.73 -9.79
C ARG A 116 15.21 0.06 -10.91
N TRP A 117 16.13 0.77 -11.55
CA TRP A 117 16.94 0.23 -12.64
C TRP A 117 17.84 -0.94 -12.19
N ARG A 118 18.62 -0.78 -11.11
CA ARG A 118 19.47 -1.87 -10.58
C ARG A 118 18.71 -3.12 -10.18
N ARG A 119 17.43 -2.96 -9.82
CA ARG A 119 16.59 -4.02 -9.31
C ARG A 119 15.63 -4.61 -10.35
N GLY A 120 15.44 -3.96 -11.48
CA GLY A 120 14.54 -4.42 -12.54
C GLY A 120 13.03 -4.26 -12.30
N TYR A 121 12.58 -4.01 -11.06
CA TYR A 121 11.16 -3.79 -10.73
C TYR A 121 10.95 -2.92 -9.48
N ASN A 122 9.73 -2.40 -9.32
CA ASN A 122 9.27 -1.74 -8.11
C ASN A 122 8.24 -2.64 -7.40
N GLN A 123 8.48 -2.92 -6.12
CA GLN A 123 7.64 -3.81 -5.30
C GLN A 123 6.23 -3.26 -5.15
N CYS A 124 6.09 -1.94 -5.09
CA CYS A 124 4.78 -1.30 -5.00
C CYS A 124 4.01 -1.41 -6.32
N ASP A 125 4.69 -1.29 -7.46
CA ASP A 125 4.05 -1.44 -8.78
C ASP A 125 3.47 -2.86 -8.91
N GLU A 126 4.23 -3.89 -8.51
CA GLU A 126 3.76 -5.29 -8.51
C GLU A 126 2.52 -5.54 -7.63
N LEU A 127 2.26 -4.66 -6.66
CA LEU A 127 1.07 -4.72 -5.80
C LEU A 127 -0.10 -3.87 -6.34
N CYS A 128 0.18 -2.87 -7.19
CA CYS A 128 -0.81 -1.91 -7.68
C CYS A 128 -1.30 -2.21 -9.11
N ASP A 129 -0.47 -2.86 -9.93
CA ASP A 129 -0.76 -3.13 -11.35
C ASP A 129 -1.81 -4.24 -11.58
N ARG A 130 -2.30 -4.89 -10.53
CA ARG A 130 -3.14 -6.11 -10.58
C ARG A 130 -4.29 -6.04 -9.59
#